data_AF-A0A9P5VF56-F1
#
_entry.id   AF-A0A9P5VF56-F1
#
_cell.length_a   1.000
_cell.length_b   1.000
_cell.length_c   1.000
_cell.angle_alpha   90.00
_cell.angle_beta   90.00
_cell.angle_gamma   90.00
#
_symmetry.space_group_name_H-M   'P 1'
#
loop_
_entity.id
_entity.type
_entity.pdbx_description
1 polymer ?
#
loop_
_entity_poly.entity_id
_entity_poly.type
_entity_poly.pdbx_seq_one_letter_code
_entity_poly.pdbx_strand_id
1 'polypeptide(L)'
;MSFITNTLKLDRFEPDRIVTSNLVRPLTLAILRGLACLYTLIVIISSWVTAESASDYLKFFTNLTYIGLVVYLVCSTIWSINYLRQPLTNRAAWLKSGSPWWGYMHWLLYSTVVTYHFIVPIVYWTMLNTQPVMNALGHWQNYSVHAIDGVFALFELVFNRHFLQPRHSFVVAAVMILYMLLTFVVKKTKGEWVYPFLDWDQGPICAAYYLGMAVILFVIFFLLLVVHRFRNRWLARRCAVVNEGLELEAEGRMDHGGGRVQPEENGQGGYHANQSDFTLEEGGIRNSKNEAQTY
;
A
#
# COMPACT_ATOMS: atom_id res chain seq x y z
N MET A 1 -8.94 -10.16 22.56
CA MET A 1 -8.33 -9.37 21.46
C MET A 1 -6.82 -9.15 21.60
N SER A 2 -6.22 -9.08 22.80
CA SER A 2 -4.79 -8.69 22.96
C SER A 2 -3.75 -9.69 22.43
N PHE A 3 -4.03 -10.99 22.41
CA PHE A 3 -3.08 -12.00 21.89
C PHE A 3 -2.88 -11.89 20.37
N ILE A 4 -3.96 -11.70 19.62
CA ILE A 4 -3.91 -11.57 18.15
C ILE A 4 -3.25 -10.26 17.75
N THR A 5 -3.59 -9.15 18.41
CA THR A 5 -2.94 -7.85 18.13
C THR A 5 -1.44 -7.88 18.42
N ASN A 6 -1.00 -8.51 19.51
CA ASN A 6 0.43 -8.60 19.84
C ASN A 6 1.18 -9.59 18.92
N THR A 7 0.59 -10.76 18.63
CA THR A 7 1.21 -11.76 17.73
C THR A 7 1.31 -11.24 16.30
N LEU A 8 0.26 -10.57 15.82
CA LEU A 8 0.22 -9.93 14.52
C LEU A 8 0.82 -8.52 14.53
N LYS A 9 1.47 -8.07 15.63
CA LYS A 9 2.08 -6.73 15.75
C LYS A 9 1.22 -5.60 15.18
N LEU A 10 -0.10 -5.71 15.36
CA LEU A 10 -1.07 -4.72 14.85
C LEU A 10 -0.95 -3.40 15.61
N ASP A 11 -0.38 -3.44 16.82
CA ASP A 11 0.02 -2.29 17.63
C ASP A 11 1.06 -1.39 16.94
N ARG A 12 1.89 -1.96 16.06
CA ARG A 12 2.92 -1.25 15.28
C ARG A 12 2.51 -0.98 13.83
N PHE A 13 1.26 -1.26 13.49
CA PHE A 13 0.76 -1.00 12.15
C PHE A 13 0.56 0.50 11.97
N GLU A 14 1.21 1.06 10.95
CA GLU A 14 1.09 2.47 10.58
C GLU A 14 0.17 2.57 9.34
N PRO A 15 -1.16 2.68 9.53
CA PRO A 15 -2.14 2.60 8.43
C PRO A 15 -2.00 3.75 7.42
N ASP A 16 -1.40 4.87 7.83
CA ASP A 16 -1.08 6.01 6.95
C ASP A 16 -0.13 5.61 5.82
N ARG A 17 0.76 4.64 6.04
CA ARG A 17 1.71 4.19 5.02
C ARG A 17 1.06 3.56 3.80
N ILE A 18 -0.20 3.15 3.90
CA ILE A 18 -0.94 2.56 2.79
C ILE A 18 -1.31 3.63 1.75
N VAL A 19 -1.67 4.84 2.22
CA VAL A 19 -2.24 5.92 1.42
C VAL A 19 -1.30 7.11 1.22
N THR A 20 -0.09 7.04 1.75
CA THR A 20 0.92 8.10 1.69
C THR A 20 2.16 7.69 0.88
N SER A 21 2.91 8.69 0.42
CA SER A 21 4.12 8.54 -0.38
C SER A 21 5.31 9.22 0.29
N ASN A 22 6.53 8.76 -0.02
CA ASN A 22 7.75 9.46 0.36
C ASN A 22 8.16 10.56 -0.63
N LEU A 23 7.57 10.57 -1.83
CA LEU A 23 8.00 11.40 -2.96
C LEU A 23 6.95 12.43 -3.39
N VAL A 24 5.67 12.08 -3.30
CA VAL A 24 4.57 12.90 -3.82
C VAL A 24 3.50 13.12 -2.76
N ARG A 25 2.62 14.09 -2.98
CA ARG A 25 1.47 14.34 -2.09
C ARG A 25 0.47 13.16 -2.14
N PRO A 26 -0.31 12.90 -1.07
CA PRO A 26 -1.32 11.84 -1.07
C PRO A 26 -2.34 11.96 -2.21
N LEU A 27 -2.68 13.19 -2.63
CA LEU A 27 -3.55 13.42 -3.79
C LEU A 27 -2.93 12.91 -5.10
N THR A 28 -1.65 13.21 -5.34
CA THR A 28 -0.93 12.73 -6.52
C THR A 28 -0.86 11.21 -6.54
N LEU A 29 -0.53 10.58 -5.41
CA LEU A 29 -0.53 9.12 -5.29
C LEU A 29 -1.93 8.53 -5.58
N ALA A 30 -2.99 9.14 -5.05
CA ALA A 30 -4.36 8.71 -5.27
C ALA A 30 -4.78 8.79 -6.75
N ILE A 31 -4.41 9.86 -7.45
CA ILE A 31 -4.68 10.02 -8.89
C ILE A 31 -3.96 8.95 -9.70
N LEU A 32 -2.65 8.74 -9.45
CA LEU A 32 -1.86 7.73 -10.15
C LEU A 32 -2.41 6.32 -9.92
N ARG A 33 -2.80 6.00 -8.69
CA ARG A 33 -3.49 4.73 -8.37
C ARG A 33 -4.85 4.61 -9.04
N GLY A 34 -5.63 5.70 -9.10
CA GLY A 34 -6.91 5.72 -9.79
C GLY A 34 -6.77 5.41 -11.27
N LEU A 35 -5.75 5.96 -11.94
CA LEU A 35 -5.44 5.69 -13.34
C LEU A 35 -4.98 4.23 -13.54
N ALA A 36 -4.09 3.72 -12.68
CA ALA A 36 -3.66 2.32 -12.71
C ALA A 36 -4.84 1.36 -12.45
N CYS A 37 -5.71 1.70 -11.49
CA CYS A 37 -6.92 0.96 -11.19
C CYS A 37 -7.85 0.91 -12.40
N LEU A 38 -8.09 2.05 -13.06
CA LEU A 38 -8.93 2.11 -14.26
C LEU A 38 -8.34 1.25 -15.38
N TYR A 39 -7.04 1.38 -15.65
CA TYR A 39 -6.37 0.58 -16.68
C TYR A 39 -6.49 -0.93 -16.39
N THR A 40 -6.17 -1.35 -15.17
CA THR A 40 -6.24 -2.78 -14.81
C THR A 40 -7.66 -3.33 -14.85
N LEU A 41 -8.67 -2.52 -14.51
CA LEU A 41 -10.08 -2.85 -14.69
C LEU A 41 -10.47 -3.05 -16.16
N ILE A 42 -10.00 -2.19 -17.06
CA ILE A 42 -10.25 -2.34 -18.51
C ILE A 42 -9.62 -3.65 -19.01
N VAL A 43 -8.38 -3.94 -18.62
CA VAL A 43 -7.70 -5.18 -19.01
C VAL A 43 -8.44 -6.42 -18.51
N ILE A 44 -8.82 -6.46 -17.23
CA ILE A 44 -9.46 -7.65 -16.66
C ILE A 44 -10.85 -7.88 -17.24
N ILE A 45 -11.64 -6.81 -17.45
CA ILE A 45 -12.95 -6.90 -18.09
C ILE A 45 -12.80 -7.39 -19.53
N SER A 46 -11.84 -6.83 -20.28
CA SER A 46 -11.55 -7.29 -21.64
C SER A 46 -11.15 -8.76 -21.69
N SER A 47 -10.31 -9.19 -20.74
CA SER A 47 -9.87 -10.59 -20.64
C SER A 47 -11.03 -11.53 -20.32
N TRP A 48 -11.97 -11.12 -19.47
CA TRP A 48 -13.17 -11.90 -19.17
C TRP A 48 -14.15 -11.98 -20.35
N VAL A 49 -14.31 -10.89 -21.10
CA VAL A 49 -15.17 -10.88 -22.30
C VAL A 49 -14.63 -11.78 -23.41
N THR A 50 -13.31 -11.98 -23.46
CA THR A 50 -12.64 -12.79 -24.48
C THR A 50 -12.29 -14.20 -24.01
N ALA A 51 -12.47 -14.52 -22.73
CA ALA A 51 -12.21 -15.84 -22.19
C ALA A 51 -13.31 -16.83 -22.61
N GLU A 52 -12.90 -18.03 -23.04
CA GLU A 52 -13.83 -19.11 -23.39
C GLU A 52 -14.66 -19.59 -22.19
N SER A 53 -14.04 -19.63 -21.01
CA SER A 53 -14.71 -19.97 -19.76
C SER A 53 -13.99 -19.39 -18.56
N ALA A 54 -14.70 -19.30 -17.42
CA ALA A 54 -14.08 -18.94 -16.14
C ALA A 54 -12.96 -19.91 -15.75
N SER A 55 -13.11 -21.20 -16.04
CA SER A 55 -12.10 -22.21 -15.74
C SER A 55 -10.82 -22.01 -16.56
N ASP A 56 -10.94 -21.64 -17.83
CA ASP A 56 -9.78 -21.44 -18.71
C ASP A 56 -9.06 -20.13 -18.41
N TYR A 57 -9.76 -19.13 -17.85
CA TYR A 57 -9.14 -17.94 -17.31
C TYR A 57 -8.44 -18.19 -15.96
N LEU A 58 -9.14 -18.83 -15.01
CA LEU A 58 -8.68 -18.96 -13.62
C LEU A 58 -7.60 -20.03 -13.42
N LYS A 59 -7.33 -20.90 -14.41
CA LYS A 59 -6.27 -21.91 -14.31
C LYS A 59 -4.87 -21.30 -14.29
N PHE A 60 -4.67 -20.10 -14.84
CA PHE A 60 -3.36 -19.45 -14.92
C PHE A 60 -3.06 -18.62 -13.67
N PHE A 61 -1.85 -18.80 -13.11
CA PHE A 61 -1.38 -18.03 -11.95
C PHE A 61 -1.37 -16.55 -12.24
N THR A 62 -0.92 -16.17 -13.44
CA THR A 62 -0.81 -14.77 -13.88
C THR A 62 -2.16 -14.06 -13.81
N ASN A 63 -3.23 -14.73 -14.23
CA ASN A 63 -4.60 -14.23 -14.16
C ASN A 63 -5.11 -14.10 -12.72
N LEU A 64 -4.82 -15.09 -11.86
CA LEU A 64 -5.17 -15.04 -10.43
C LEU A 64 -4.43 -13.91 -9.70
N THR A 65 -3.13 -13.73 -9.97
CA THR A 65 -2.36 -12.64 -9.40
C THR A 65 -2.82 -11.28 -9.94
N TYR A 66 -3.22 -11.21 -11.21
CA TYR A 66 -3.78 -10.00 -11.80
C TYR A 66 -5.12 -9.60 -11.15
N ILE A 67 -5.99 -10.56 -10.80
CA ILE A 67 -7.17 -10.30 -9.95
C ILE A 67 -6.72 -9.67 -8.63
N GLY A 68 -5.69 -10.23 -7.98
CA GLY A 68 -5.11 -9.69 -6.75
C GLY A 68 -4.64 -8.23 -6.90
N LEU A 69 -3.96 -7.90 -7.99
CA LEU A 69 -3.54 -6.53 -8.32
C LEU A 69 -4.72 -5.58 -8.51
N VAL A 70 -5.75 -6.00 -9.24
CA VAL A 70 -6.98 -5.19 -9.44
C VAL A 70 -7.64 -4.92 -8.09
N VAL A 71 -7.86 -5.95 -7.27
CA VAL A 71 -8.46 -5.80 -5.93
C VAL A 71 -7.61 -4.87 -5.07
N TYR A 72 -6.29 -5.02 -5.10
CA TYR A 72 -5.36 -4.15 -4.38
C TYR A 72 -5.49 -2.68 -4.81
N LEU A 73 -5.49 -2.40 -6.11
CA LEU A 73 -5.58 -1.04 -6.65
C LEU A 73 -6.94 -0.40 -6.36
N VAL A 74 -8.03 -1.17 -6.47
CA VAL A 74 -9.38 -0.73 -6.10
C VAL A 74 -9.42 -0.33 -4.62
N CYS A 75 -8.99 -1.23 -3.72
CA CYS A 75 -8.97 -0.93 -2.28
C CYS A 75 -8.08 0.28 -1.97
N SER A 76 -6.88 0.35 -2.54
CA SER A 76 -5.94 1.45 -2.33
C SER A 76 -6.50 2.78 -2.83
N THR A 77 -7.21 2.78 -3.95
CA THR A 77 -7.86 3.98 -4.51
C THR A 77 -9.00 4.44 -3.61
N ILE A 78 -9.90 3.54 -3.20
CA ILE A 78 -11.00 3.85 -2.29
C ILE A 78 -10.47 4.41 -0.97
N TRP A 79 -9.45 3.79 -0.39
CA TRP A 79 -8.84 4.25 0.86
C TRP A 79 -8.18 5.61 0.70
N SER A 80 -7.49 5.86 -0.42
CA SER A 80 -6.87 7.15 -0.70
C SER A 80 -7.92 8.26 -0.85
N ILE A 81 -9.04 7.99 -1.53
CA ILE A 81 -10.15 8.95 -1.66
C ILE A 81 -10.77 9.26 -0.30
N ASN A 82 -11.07 8.23 0.50
CA ASN A 82 -11.67 8.44 1.82
C ASN A 82 -10.73 9.17 2.78
N TYR A 83 -9.43 8.88 2.72
CA TYR A 83 -8.39 9.62 3.43
C TYR A 83 -8.36 11.10 3.02
N LEU A 84 -8.41 11.40 1.72
CA LEU A 84 -8.37 12.77 1.21
C LEU A 84 -9.62 13.59 1.56
N ARG A 85 -10.78 12.94 1.70
CA ARG A 85 -12.04 13.56 2.14
C ARG A 85 -12.03 13.99 3.61
N GLN A 86 -11.14 13.43 4.44
CA GLN A 86 -11.02 13.87 5.82
C GLN A 86 -10.31 15.23 5.91
N PRO A 87 -10.73 16.11 6.84
CA PRO A 87 -9.95 17.27 7.22
C PRO A 87 -8.51 16.89 7.55
N LEU A 88 -7.53 17.72 7.17
CA LEU A 88 -6.10 17.43 7.34
C LEU A 88 -5.76 17.03 8.79
N THR A 89 -6.35 17.71 9.77
CA THR A 89 -6.21 17.43 11.21
C THR A 89 -6.76 16.07 11.65
N ASN A 90 -7.76 15.53 10.94
CA ASN A 90 -8.47 14.30 11.32
C ASN A 90 -7.99 13.06 10.54
N ARG A 91 -7.16 13.23 9.51
CA ARG A 91 -6.69 12.15 8.63
C ARG A 91 -6.01 10.99 9.38
N ALA A 92 -5.11 11.32 10.32
CA ALA A 92 -4.40 10.31 11.10
C ALA A 92 -5.33 9.56 12.07
N ALA A 93 -6.30 10.28 12.66
CA ALA A 93 -7.28 9.70 13.56
C ALA A 93 -8.25 8.76 12.82
N TRP A 94 -8.76 9.18 11.66
CA TRP A 94 -9.68 8.38 10.84
C TRP A 94 -9.09 7.04 10.40
N LEU A 95 -7.80 7.02 10.00
CA LEU A 95 -7.13 5.77 9.63
C LEU A 95 -6.99 4.80 10.82
N LYS A 96 -6.82 5.34 12.03
CA LYS A 96 -6.66 4.55 13.26
C LYS A 96 -7.99 4.13 13.88
N SER A 97 -9.09 4.82 13.56
CA SER A 97 -10.42 4.49 14.08
C SER A 97 -11.06 3.27 13.41
N GLY A 98 -10.56 2.86 12.25
CA GLY A 98 -11.02 1.65 11.55
C GLY A 98 -10.55 0.35 12.21
N SER A 99 -11.17 -0.76 11.84
CA SER A 99 -10.69 -2.08 12.30
C SER A 99 -9.27 -2.36 11.77
N PRO A 100 -8.31 -2.70 12.64
CA PRO A 100 -6.93 -2.98 12.22
C PRO A 100 -6.83 -4.23 11.33
N TRP A 101 -7.85 -5.09 11.35
CA TRP A 101 -7.92 -6.28 10.51
C TRP A 101 -7.88 -5.95 9.01
N TRP A 102 -8.63 -4.93 8.59
CA TRP A 102 -8.67 -4.56 7.17
C TRP A 102 -7.33 -4.01 6.69
N GLY A 103 -6.64 -3.26 7.54
CA GLY A 103 -5.28 -2.79 7.25
C GLY A 103 -4.30 -3.94 7.13
N TYR A 104 -4.41 -4.94 8.00
CA TYR A 104 -3.57 -6.13 7.94
C TYR A 104 -3.84 -7.00 6.69
N MET A 105 -5.11 -7.19 6.31
CA MET A 105 -5.46 -7.89 5.07
C MET A 105 -4.94 -7.16 3.83
N HIS A 106 -5.09 -5.83 3.80
CA HIS A 106 -4.52 -5.01 2.72
C HIS A 106 -3.00 -5.13 2.66
N TRP A 107 -2.33 -5.24 3.80
CA TRP A 107 -0.89 -5.46 3.87
C TRP A 107 -0.46 -6.85 3.35
N LEU A 108 -1.20 -7.90 3.71
CA LEU A 108 -0.94 -9.22 3.13
C LEU A 108 -1.12 -9.21 1.61
N LEU A 109 -2.19 -8.56 1.13
CA LEU A 109 -2.45 -8.39 -0.30
C LEU A 109 -1.36 -7.55 -0.99
N TYR A 110 -0.88 -6.48 -0.35
CA TYR A 110 0.26 -5.73 -0.85
C TYR A 110 1.49 -6.62 -1.00
N SER A 111 1.74 -7.47 0.00
CA SER A 111 2.90 -8.36 0.02
C SER A 111 2.85 -9.40 -1.10
N THR A 112 1.67 -9.91 -1.45
CA THR A 112 1.51 -10.78 -2.62
C THR A 112 1.70 -10.01 -3.92
N VAL A 113 1.05 -8.85 -4.07
CA VAL A 113 1.11 -8.01 -5.28
C VAL A 113 2.55 -7.63 -5.62
N VAL A 114 3.28 -7.00 -4.70
CA VAL A 114 4.66 -6.56 -5.02
C VAL A 114 5.64 -7.72 -5.13
N THR A 115 5.29 -8.94 -4.73
CA THR A 115 6.19 -10.10 -4.92
C THR A 115 5.89 -10.81 -6.23
N TYR A 116 4.63 -11.19 -6.46
CA TYR A 116 4.26 -11.97 -7.64
C TYR A 116 4.40 -11.19 -8.93
N HIS A 117 4.11 -9.88 -8.94
CA HIS A 117 4.23 -9.10 -10.18
C HIS A 117 5.67 -8.72 -10.54
N PHE A 118 6.66 -9.07 -9.72
CA PHE A 118 8.06 -9.16 -10.18
C PHE A 118 8.41 -10.56 -10.69
N ILE A 119 7.88 -11.61 -10.04
CA ILE A 119 8.11 -13.00 -10.45
C ILE A 119 7.46 -13.31 -11.81
N VAL A 120 6.22 -12.88 -12.02
CA VAL A 120 5.42 -13.21 -13.21
C VAL A 120 6.10 -12.75 -14.50
N PRO A 121 6.53 -11.49 -14.66
CA PRO A 121 7.28 -11.09 -15.85
C PRO A 121 8.56 -11.89 -16.04
N ILE A 122 9.33 -12.13 -14.98
CA ILE A 122 10.57 -12.92 -15.06
C ILE A 122 10.28 -14.31 -15.60
N VAL A 123 9.36 -15.06 -14.98
CA VAL A 123 9.01 -16.43 -15.40
C VAL A 123 8.41 -16.43 -16.79
N TYR A 124 7.51 -15.49 -17.10
CA TYR A 124 6.87 -15.43 -18.40
C TYR A 124 7.88 -15.23 -19.53
N TRP A 125 8.70 -14.17 -19.43
CA TRP A 125 9.63 -13.80 -20.49
C TRP A 125 10.82 -14.75 -20.63
N THR A 126 11.19 -15.46 -19.55
CA THR A 126 12.31 -16.42 -19.59
C THR A 126 11.89 -17.85 -19.92
N MET A 127 10.64 -18.26 -19.60
CA MET A 127 10.21 -19.66 -19.70
C MET A 127 8.94 -19.92 -20.51
N LEU A 128 8.03 -18.94 -20.64
CA LEU A 128 6.69 -19.17 -21.19
C LEU A 128 6.39 -18.41 -22.49
N ASN A 129 7.19 -17.40 -22.84
CA ASN A 129 6.96 -16.58 -24.03
C ASN A 129 7.28 -17.37 -25.32
N THR A 130 6.30 -18.11 -25.81
CA THR A 130 6.40 -18.93 -27.04
C THR A 130 6.04 -18.16 -28.32
N GLN A 131 5.91 -16.83 -28.25
CA GLN A 131 5.51 -15.95 -29.38
C GLN A 131 4.30 -16.47 -30.18
N PRO A 132 3.15 -16.72 -29.54
CA PRO A 132 1.97 -17.20 -30.26
C PRO A 132 1.42 -16.14 -31.22
N VAL A 133 0.76 -16.59 -32.29
CA VAL A 133 0.05 -15.71 -33.22
C VAL A 133 -1.18 -15.14 -32.50
N MET A 134 -1.13 -13.86 -32.14
CA MET A 134 -2.22 -13.14 -31.49
C MET A 134 -2.71 -11.98 -32.36
N ASN A 135 -3.98 -11.60 -32.21
CA ASN A 135 -4.47 -10.32 -32.74
C ASN A 135 -3.99 -9.16 -31.85
N ALA A 136 -4.26 -7.91 -32.27
CA ALA A 136 -3.84 -6.72 -31.53
C ALA A 136 -4.37 -6.69 -30.08
N LEU A 137 -5.61 -7.13 -29.86
CA LEU A 137 -6.21 -7.19 -28.53
C LEU A 137 -5.49 -8.20 -27.62
N GLY A 138 -5.23 -9.40 -28.15
CA GLY A 138 -4.51 -10.46 -27.44
C GLY A 138 -3.10 -10.04 -27.08
N HIS A 139 -2.37 -9.37 -27.99
CA HIS A 139 -1.06 -8.81 -27.66
C HIS A 139 -1.14 -7.79 -26.52
N TRP A 140 -2.09 -6.86 -26.57
CA TRP A 140 -2.27 -5.88 -25.51
C TRP A 140 -2.59 -6.54 -24.16
N GLN A 141 -3.51 -7.51 -24.12
CA GLN A 141 -3.82 -8.28 -22.91
C GLN A 141 -2.59 -9.02 -22.38
N ASN A 142 -1.85 -9.69 -23.25
CA ASN A 142 -0.65 -10.44 -22.91
C ASN A 142 0.43 -9.54 -22.29
N TYR A 143 0.74 -8.40 -22.91
CA TYR A 143 1.66 -7.42 -22.32
C TYR A 143 1.13 -6.84 -20.99
N SER A 144 -0.19 -6.68 -20.87
CA SER A 144 -0.79 -6.14 -19.65
C SER A 144 -0.56 -7.04 -18.44
N VAL A 145 -0.73 -8.35 -18.60
CA VAL A 145 -0.64 -9.34 -17.50
C VAL A 145 0.75 -9.94 -17.31
N HIS A 146 1.70 -9.67 -18.22
CA HIS A 146 3.06 -10.24 -18.17
C HIS A 146 4.19 -9.19 -18.20
N ALA A 147 3.89 -7.90 -18.30
CA ALA A 147 4.90 -6.84 -18.24
C ALA A 147 4.40 -5.60 -17.50
N ILE A 148 3.24 -5.07 -17.88
CA ILE A 148 2.71 -3.83 -17.32
C ILE A 148 2.26 -4.02 -15.86
N ASP A 149 1.83 -5.23 -15.49
CA ASP A 149 1.62 -5.64 -14.10
C ASP A 149 2.86 -5.42 -13.22
N GLY A 150 4.05 -5.77 -13.71
CA GLY A 150 5.33 -5.49 -13.06
C GLY A 150 5.66 -4.01 -12.99
N VAL A 151 5.23 -3.21 -13.98
CA VAL A 151 5.34 -1.74 -13.91
C VAL A 151 4.49 -1.19 -12.77
N PHE A 152 3.28 -1.72 -12.54
CA PHE A 152 2.46 -1.31 -11.39
C PHE A 152 3.07 -1.71 -10.05
N ALA A 153 3.67 -2.90 -9.96
CA ALA A 153 4.41 -3.30 -8.77
C ALA A 153 5.63 -2.41 -8.51
N LEU A 154 6.36 -2.03 -9.56
CA LEU A 154 7.46 -1.08 -9.48
C LEU A 154 6.98 0.32 -9.07
N PHE A 155 5.85 0.79 -9.61
CA PHE A 155 5.21 2.04 -9.20
C PHE A 155 4.91 2.03 -7.69
N GLU A 156 4.30 0.96 -7.18
CA GLU A 156 4.03 0.80 -5.76
C GLU A 156 5.34 0.73 -4.94
N LEU A 157 6.37 0.06 -5.45
CA LEU A 157 7.68 0.04 -4.83
C LEU A 157 8.34 1.43 -4.81
N VAL A 158 8.13 2.30 -5.79
CA VAL A 158 8.79 3.61 -5.83
C VAL A 158 8.03 4.65 -5.02
N PHE A 159 6.72 4.75 -5.23
CA PHE A 159 5.92 5.86 -4.72
C PHE A 159 5.29 5.59 -3.36
N ASN A 160 4.91 4.35 -3.03
CA ASN A 160 4.20 4.06 -1.80
C ASN A 160 5.13 4.02 -0.57
N ARG A 161 4.64 4.44 0.61
CA ARG A 161 5.34 4.27 1.90
C ARG A 161 5.23 2.86 2.48
N HIS A 162 4.31 2.05 1.96
CA HIS A 162 4.07 0.68 2.41
C HIS A 162 5.34 -0.17 2.43
N PHE A 163 5.43 -1.14 3.32
CA PHE A 163 6.62 -1.97 3.51
C PHE A 163 6.27 -3.46 3.60
N LEU A 164 7.28 -4.32 3.52
CA LEU A 164 7.15 -5.77 3.70
C LEU A 164 7.56 -6.20 5.12
N GLN A 165 6.92 -7.25 5.62
CA GLN A 165 7.33 -7.93 6.85
C GLN A 165 7.84 -9.34 6.54
N PRO A 166 8.94 -9.79 7.19
CA PRO A 166 9.51 -11.12 6.94
C PRO A 166 8.47 -12.25 7.03
N ARG A 167 7.55 -12.20 8.01
CA ARG A 167 6.52 -13.22 8.20
C ARG A 167 5.50 -13.32 7.07
N HIS A 168 5.32 -12.27 6.27
CA HIS A 168 4.40 -12.33 5.12
C HIS A 168 4.93 -13.24 4.03
N SER A 169 6.24 -13.51 4.00
CA SER A 169 6.83 -14.49 3.08
C SER A 169 6.17 -15.86 3.19
N PHE A 170 5.73 -16.28 4.39
CA PHE A 170 5.00 -17.55 4.57
C PHE A 170 3.60 -17.52 3.94
N VAL A 171 2.90 -16.38 4.01
CA VAL A 171 1.58 -16.23 3.37
C VAL A 171 1.74 -16.19 1.85
N VAL A 172 2.74 -15.46 1.35
CA VAL A 172 3.07 -15.39 -0.07
C VAL A 172 3.55 -16.77 -0.58
N ALA A 173 4.31 -17.53 0.20
CA ALA A 173 4.67 -18.90 -0.15
C ALA A 173 3.44 -19.83 -0.14
N ALA A 174 2.57 -19.72 0.87
CA ALA A 174 1.37 -20.55 0.99
C ALA A 174 0.43 -20.37 -0.21
N VAL A 175 0.18 -19.14 -0.66
CA VAL A 175 -0.65 -18.88 -1.84
C VAL A 175 -0.03 -19.48 -3.12
N MET A 176 1.29 -19.43 -3.28
CA MET A 176 1.96 -20.09 -4.41
C MET A 176 1.85 -21.62 -4.33
N ILE A 177 2.00 -22.21 -3.13
CA ILE A 177 1.81 -23.65 -2.92
C ILE A 177 0.38 -24.07 -3.24
N LEU A 178 -0.62 -23.30 -2.80
CA LEU A 178 -2.02 -23.57 -3.13
C LEU A 178 -2.26 -23.55 -4.64
N TYR A 179 -1.64 -22.61 -5.36
CA TYR A 179 -1.69 -22.60 -6.81
C TYR A 179 -0.98 -23.82 -7.43
N MET A 180 0.19 -24.19 -6.92
CA MET A 180 0.92 -25.38 -7.35
C MET A 180 0.13 -26.67 -7.15
N LEU A 181 -0.72 -26.75 -6.11
CA LEU A 181 -1.66 -27.86 -5.92
C LEU A 181 -2.85 -27.78 -6.89
N LEU A 182 -3.32 -26.58 -7.20
CA LEU A 182 -4.38 -26.36 -8.19
C LEU A 182 -3.99 -26.91 -9.57
N THR A 183 -2.71 -26.87 -9.98
CA THR A 183 -2.29 -27.40 -11.29
C THR A 183 -2.55 -28.91 -11.43
N PHE A 184 -2.47 -29.68 -10.34
CA PHE A 184 -2.84 -31.12 -10.35
C PHE A 184 -4.34 -31.33 -10.54
N VAL A 185 -5.16 -30.47 -9.93
CA VAL A 185 -6.62 -30.49 -10.13
C VAL A 185 -6.94 -30.16 -11.59
N VAL A 186 -6.28 -29.16 -12.17
CA VAL A 186 -6.43 -28.82 -13.59
C VAL A 186 -5.99 -30.00 -14.47
N LYS A 187 -4.84 -30.63 -14.23
CA LYS A 187 -4.41 -31.83 -14.97
C LYS A 187 -5.47 -32.94 -14.91
N LYS A 188 -6.03 -33.20 -13.74
CA LYS A 188 -7.03 -34.25 -13.56
C LYS A 188 -8.35 -33.94 -14.28
N THR A 189 -8.74 -32.67 -14.37
CA THR A 189 -10.05 -32.24 -14.90
C THR A 189 -10.02 -31.85 -16.37
N LYS A 190 -8.90 -31.32 -16.86
CA LYS A 190 -8.72 -30.82 -18.24
C LYS A 190 -7.79 -31.71 -19.07
N GLY A 191 -7.06 -32.63 -18.45
CA GLY A 191 -6.13 -33.55 -19.14
C GLY A 191 -4.75 -32.94 -19.46
N GLU A 192 -4.57 -31.64 -19.24
CA GLU A 192 -3.35 -30.89 -19.56
C GLU A 192 -2.74 -30.21 -18.33
N TRP A 193 -1.41 -30.07 -18.33
CA TRP A 193 -0.71 -29.25 -17.36
C TRP A 193 -0.79 -27.77 -17.75
N VAL A 194 -0.99 -26.89 -16.76
CA VAL A 194 -1.10 -25.44 -17.02
C VAL A 194 0.20 -24.87 -17.58
N TYR A 195 1.34 -25.35 -17.07
CA TYR A 195 2.66 -24.89 -17.48
C TYR A 195 3.56 -26.09 -17.79
N PRO A 196 4.27 -26.09 -18.93
CA PRO A 196 5.17 -27.19 -19.28
C PRO A 196 6.26 -27.44 -18.24
N PHE A 197 6.78 -26.40 -17.60
CA PHE A 197 7.83 -26.56 -16.57
C PHE A 197 7.30 -27.16 -15.25
N LEU A 198 5.98 -27.16 -15.01
CA LEU A 198 5.36 -27.84 -13.87
C LEU A 198 4.76 -29.20 -14.25
N ASP A 199 4.96 -29.63 -15.49
CA ASP A 199 4.50 -30.93 -15.96
C ASP A 199 5.25 -32.05 -15.23
N TRP A 200 4.52 -33.04 -14.68
CA TRP A 200 5.15 -34.23 -14.07
C TRP A 200 5.38 -35.38 -15.07
N ASP A 201 4.78 -35.31 -16.25
CA ASP A 201 4.94 -36.28 -17.35
C ASP A 201 6.37 -36.19 -17.95
N GLN A 202 7.08 -35.07 -17.78
CA GLN A 202 8.52 -34.91 -18.10
C GLN A 202 9.48 -35.54 -17.07
N GLY A 203 8.96 -36.24 -16.05
CA GLY A 203 9.76 -36.96 -15.06
C GLY A 203 10.31 -36.08 -13.91
N PRO A 204 11.31 -36.55 -13.15
CA PRO A 204 11.67 -35.99 -11.84
C PRO A 204 12.24 -34.56 -11.88
N ILE A 205 12.61 -34.04 -13.07
CA ILE A 205 13.05 -32.66 -13.24
C ILE A 205 11.98 -31.64 -12.79
N CYS A 206 10.70 -32.02 -12.85
CA CYS A 206 9.60 -31.19 -12.37
C CYS A 206 9.76 -30.82 -10.88
N ALA A 207 10.24 -31.75 -10.03
CA ALA A 207 10.45 -31.47 -8.61
C ALA A 207 11.48 -30.34 -8.41
N ALA A 208 12.49 -30.26 -9.27
CA ALA A 208 13.45 -29.17 -9.27
C ALA A 208 12.81 -27.83 -9.66
N TYR A 209 11.86 -27.81 -10.60
CA TYR A 209 11.12 -26.59 -10.94
C TYR A 209 10.23 -26.10 -9.79
N TYR A 210 9.52 -27.00 -9.11
CA TYR A 210 8.71 -26.64 -7.93
C TYR A 210 9.59 -26.06 -6.82
N LEU A 211 10.74 -26.69 -6.52
CA LEU A 211 11.70 -26.17 -5.54
C LEU A 211 12.35 -24.85 -5.99
N GLY A 212 12.72 -24.76 -7.26
CA GLY A 212 13.31 -23.56 -7.86
C GLY A 212 12.37 -22.36 -7.75
N MET A 213 11.07 -22.54 -8.00
CA MET A 213 10.07 -21.48 -7.82
C MET A 213 9.94 -21.04 -6.37
N ALA A 214 10.01 -21.97 -5.41
CA ALA A 214 10.06 -21.63 -3.98
C ALA A 214 11.29 -20.78 -3.65
N VAL A 215 12.47 -21.15 -4.15
CA VAL A 215 13.71 -20.39 -3.96
C VAL A 215 13.60 -18.98 -4.58
N ILE A 216 13.16 -18.89 -5.83
CA ILE A 216 12.96 -17.60 -6.54
C ILE A 216 12.02 -16.69 -5.75
N LEU A 217 10.91 -17.23 -5.24
CA LEU A 217 9.96 -16.48 -4.43
C LEU A 217 10.62 -15.87 -3.20
N PHE A 218 11.35 -16.67 -2.41
CA PHE A 218 11.99 -16.15 -1.20
C PHE A 218 13.09 -15.15 -1.52
N VAL A 219 13.92 -15.41 -2.54
CA VAL A 219 14.98 -14.50 -2.98
C VAL A 219 14.38 -13.14 -3.36
N ILE A 220 13.36 -13.12 -4.23
CA ILE A 220 12.70 -11.88 -4.66
C ILE A 220 12.01 -11.19 -3.48
N PHE A 221 11.30 -11.93 -2.63
CA PHE A 221 10.63 -11.36 -1.46
C PHE A 221 11.62 -10.65 -0.52
N PHE A 222 12.72 -11.31 -0.17
CA PHE A 222 13.70 -10.73 0.76
C PHE A 222 14.52 -9.61 0.12
N LEU A 223 14.82 -9.69 -1.18
CA LEU A 223 15.40 -8.57 -1.92
C LEU A 223 14.49 -7.34 -1.86
N LEU A 224 13.20 -7.52 -2.21
CA LEU A 224 12.22 -6.45 -2.14
C LEU A 224 12.09 -5.90 -0.72
N LEU A 225 12.13 -6.75 0.31
CA LEU A 225 12.09 -6.32 1.70
C LEU A 225 13.26 -5.39 2.03
N VAL A 226 14.47 -5.70 1.57
CA VAL A 226 15.65 -4.83 1.73
C VAL A 226 15.44 -3.52 0.98
N VAL A 227 14.98 -3.57 -0.27
CA VAL A 227 14.73 -2.36 -1.10
C VAL A 227 13.68 -1.46 -0.44
N HIS A 228 12.58 -1.99 0.08
CA HIS A 228 11.56 -1.22 0.80
C HIS A 228 12.13 -0.52 2.04
N ARG A 229 12.97 -1.23 2.82
CA ARG A 229 13.62 -0.67 4.01
C ARG A 229 14.59 0.46 3.62
N PHE A 230 15.40 0.22 2.60
CA PHE A 230 16.35 1.20 2.09
C PHE A 230 15.63 2.45 1.58
N ARG A 231 14.65 2.29 0.69
CA ARG A 231 13.81 3.36 0.14
C ARG A 231 13.18 4.21 1.25
N ASN A 232 12.52 3.57 2.22
CA ASN A 232 11.84 4.29 3.31
C ASN A 232 12.83 5.03 4.22
N ARG A 233 14.03 4.48 4.45
CA ARG A 233 15.06 5.14 5.25
C ARG A 233 15.70 6.30 4.49
N TRP A 234 15.99 6.12 3.21
CA TRP A 234 16.65 7.12 2.37
C TRP A 234 15.73 8.32 2.07
N LEU A 235 14.44 8.06 1.86
CA LEU A 235 13.46 9.11 1.55
C LEU A 235 12.74 9.71 2.78
N ALA A 236 13.11 9.30 4.00
CA ALA A 236 12.46 9.78 5.23
C ALA A 236 12.47 11.31 5.35
N ARG A 237 13.59 11.96 4.98
CA ARG A 237 13.71 13.43 4.98
C ARG A 237 12.75 14.09 3.99
N ARG A 238 12.59 13.54 2.78
CA ARG A 238 11.65 14.08 1.78
C ARG A 238 10.20 13.93 2.22
N CYS A 239 9.88 12.83 2.90
CA CYS A 239 8.56 12.65 3.48
C CYS A 239 8.22 13.72 4.52
N ALA A 240 9.19 14.11 5.37
CA ALA A 240 8.98 15.17 6.36
C ALA A 240 8.61 16.50 5.70
N VAL A 241 9.35 16.89 4.65
CA VAL A 241 9.09 18.13 3.89
C VAL A 241 7.70 18.12 3.23
N VAL A 242 7.29 16.98 2.66
CA VAL A 242 5.95 16.86 2.06
C VAL A 242 4.86 17.02 3.12
N ASN A 243 5.05 16.49 4.32
CA ASN A 243 4.08 16.58 5.42
C ASN A 243 4.01 18.00 5.99
N GLU A 244 5.15 18.65 6.23
CA GLU A 244 5.22 20.05 6.69
C GLU A 244 4.48 20.99 5.73
N GLY A 245 4.68 20.82 4.42
CA GLY A 245 3.96 21.60 3.42
C GLY A 245 2.45 21.38 3.40
N LEU A 246 1.95 20.23 3.89
CA LEU A 246 0.51 19.97 4.05
C LEU A 246 -0.05 20.64 5.32
N GLU A 247 0.74 20.72 6.39
CA GLU A 247 0.35 21.36 7.65
C GLU A 247 0.24 22.88 7.47
N LEU A 248 1.23 23.51 6.84
CA LEU A 248 1.20 24.95 6.53
C LEU A 248 0.01 25.33 5.64
N GLU A 249 -0.33 24.49 4.66
CA GLU A 249 -1.51 24.70 3.81
C GLU A 249 -2.83 24.56 4.59
N ALA A 250 -2.87 23.70 5.61
CA ALA A 250 -4.03 23.57 6.49
C ALA A 250 -4.21 24.81 7.35
N GLU A 251 -3.13 25.31 7.96
CA GLU A 251 -3.13 26.49 8.82
C GLU A 251 -3.51 27.75 8.04
N GLY A 252 -2.92 27.98 6.87
CA GLY A 252 -3.24 29.12 6.02
C GLY A 252 -4.71 29.13 5.53
N ARG A 253 -5.34 27.96 5.37
CA ARG A 253 -6.79 27.87 5.06
C ARG A 253 -7.68 28.20 6.26
N MET A 254 -7.23 27.94 7.48
CA MET A 254 -7.98 28.30 8.69
C MET A 254 -7.93 29.81 8.95
N ASP A 255 -6.77 30.44 8.73
CA ASP A 255 -6.60 31.89 8.94
C ASP A 255 -7.43 32.73 7.95
N HIS A 256 -7.49 32.32 6.68
CA HIS A 256 -8.36 32.97 5.68
C HIS A 256 -9.86 32.61 5.80
N GLY A 257 -10.21 31.51 6.48
CA GLY A 257 -11.60 31.06 6.70
C GLY A 257 -12.26 31.62 7.97
N GLY A 258 -11.48 32.22 8.88
CA GLY A 258 -11.94 32.72 10.18
C GLY A 258 -12.54 34.15 10.19
N GLY A 259 -12.60 34.82 9.04
CA GLY A 259 -12.96 36.25 8.96
C GLY A 259 -14.38 36.56 8.47
N ARG A 260 -15.38 36.42 9.34
CA ARG A 260 -16.54 37.36 9.45
C ARG A 260 -17.41 36.99 10.66
N VAL A 261 -16.95 37.37 11.85
CA VAL A 261 -17.87 37.77 12.91
C VAL A 261 -18.03 39.27 12.76
N GLN A 262 -19.21 39.71 12.32
CA GLN A 262 -19.56 41.13 12.37
C GLN A 262 -19.57 41.56 13.84
N PRO A 263 -18.98 42.71 14.22
CA PRO A 263 -19.24 43.25 15.53
C PRO A 263 -20.71 43.69 15.58
N GLU A 264 -21.46 43.16 16.55
CA GLU A 264 -22.75 43.75 16.91
C GLU A 264 -22.51 45.19 17.36
N GLU A 265 -22.98 46.14 16.55
CA GLU A 265 -23.24 47.50 16.97
C GLU A 265 -24.39 47.46 17.99
N ASN A 266 -24.05 47.45 19.28
CA ASN A 266 -24.98 47.86 20.32
C ASN A 266 -24.53 49.22 20.86
N GLY A 267 -25.27 50.24 20.45
CA GLY A 267 -25.12 51.59 20.93
C GLY A 267 -25.65 51.78 22.36
N GLN A 268 -25.03 52.77 23.00
CA GLN A 268 -25.54 53.63 24.07
C GLN A 268 -25.72 53.05 25.49
N GLY A 269 -24.90 53.57 26.41
CA GLY A 269 -25.34 53.78 27.79
C GLY A 269 -24.23 53.97 28.84
N GLY A 270 -23.90 55.23 29.16
CA GLY A 270 -23.78 55.64 30.57
C GLY A 270 -22.38 55.79 31.22
N TYR A 271 -22.05 57.04 31.51
CA TYR A 271 -21.00 57.59 32.39
C TYR A 271 -20.91 57.01 33.83
N HIS A 272 -19.68 56.96 34.38
CA HIS A 272 -19.17 57.47 35.70
C HIS A 272 -17.89 56.68 36.11
N ALA A 273 -16.67 57.25 36.15
CA ALA A 273 -16.03 58.17 37.11
C ALA A 273 -15.28 57.50 38.30
N ASN A 274 -13.96 57.77 38.35
CA ASN A 274 -13.01 57.91 39.48
C ASN A 274 -12.54 56.73 40.39
N GLN A 275 -11.25 56.40 40.23
CA GLN A 275 -10.09 56.70 41.12
C GLN A 275 -9.94 56.04 42.52
N SER A 276 -8.65 55.76 42.85
CA SER A 276 -8.02 55.35 44.13
C SER A 276 -8.00 53.83 44.41
N ASP A 277 -6.98 53.18 44.97
CA ASP A 277 -5.67 53.59 45.49
C ASP A 277 -4.81 52.31 45.74
N PHE A 278 -3.51 52.52 45.97
CA PHE A 278 -2.65 51.74 46.88
C PHE A 278 -1.84 50.48 46.45
N THR A 279 -0.52 50.74 46.37
CA THR A 279 0.67 50.03 46.89
C THR A 279 1.31 48.82 46.21
N LEU A 280 2.58 49.08 45.87
CA LEU A 280 3.73 48.20 45.73
C LEU A 280 4.10 47.54 47.07
N GLU A 281 4.55 46.29 47.03
CA GLU A 281 5.67 45.85 47.87
C GLU A 281 6.57 44.87 47.11
N GLU A 282 7.87 45.10 47.29
CA GLU A 282 9.01 44.43 46.70
C GLU A 282 9.32 43.09 47.37
N GLY A 283 10.11 42.26 46.68
CA GLY A 283 11.20 41.54 47.34
C GLY A 283 11.21 40.03 47.18
N GLY A 284 12.31 39.51 46.63
CA GLY A 284 12.78 38.17 46.99
C GLY A 284 13.40 37.33 45.88
N ILE A 285 14.56 37.75 45.36
CA ILE A 285 15.50 36.84 44.68
C ILE A 285 16.03 35.82 45.70
N ARG A 286 15.95 34.53 45.40
CA ARG A 286 16.92 33.54 45.91
C ARG A 286 17.26 32.49 44.86
N ASN A 287 18.53 32.54 44.47
CA ASN A 287 19.27 31.57 43.69
C ASN A 287 20.05 30.69 44.69
N SER A 288 19.96 29.37 44.60
CA SER A 288 20.96 28.47 45.21
C SER A 288 21.16 27.22 44.38
N LYS A 289 22.42 27.04 43.99
CA LYS A 289 23.05 25.87 43.39
C LYS A 289 23.15 24.68 44.37
N ASN A 290 23.61 23.54 43.82
CA ASN A 290 24.15 22.31 44.45
C ASN A 290 23.08 21.27 44.84
N GLU A 291 23.21 19.95 44.62
CA GLU A 291 24.29 18.97 44.42
C GLU A 291 23.68 17.75 43.66
N ALA A 292 24.30 17.13 42.65
CA ALA A 292 25.30 16.04 42.67
C ALA A 292 24.85 14.67 43.24
N GLN A 293 25.24 13.60 42.52
CA GLN A 293 25.38 12.15 42.85
C GLN A 293 24.25 11.19 42.37
N THR A 294 24.48 10.41 41.30
CA THR A 294 25.08 9.03 41.21
C THR A 294 24.31 7.94 41.95
N TYR A 295 23.61 7.06 41.20
CA TYR A 295 24.05 5.70 40.80
C TYR A 295 23.32 5.30 39.51
#